data_AF-A0A967LM15-F1
#
_entry.id   AF-A0A967LM15-F1
#
_cell.length_a   1.000
_cell.length_b   1.000
_cell.length_c   1.000
_cell.angle_alpha   90.00
_cell.angle_beta   90.00
_cell.angle_gamma   90.00
#
_symmetry.space_group_name_H-M   'P 1'
#
loop_
_entity.id
_entity.type
_entity.pdbx_description
1 polymer ?
#
loop_
_entity_poly.entity_id
_entity_poly.type
_entity_poly.pdbx_seq_one_letter_code
_entity_poly.pdbx_strand_id
1 'polypeptide(L)' 'ARAIAEGRFPQSLLLYGPRGVGKQRLAIWAAAALDCRGAETPPCGACRSCRLAGRLEHPDIHWFFPLRRP' A
#
# COMPACT_ATOMS: atom_id res chain seq x y z
N ALA A 1 7.10 -7.88 -3.12
CA ALA A 1 6.36 -8.52 -4.24
C ALA A 1 6.18 -10.02 -4.04
N ARG A 2 7.25 -10.80 -3.81
CA ARG A 2 7.16 -12.28 -3.66
C ARG A 2 6.12 -12.78 -2.65
N ALA A 3 6.14 -12.27 -1.41
CA ALA A 3 5.18 -12.68 -0.39
C ALA A 3 3.71 -12.41 -0.78
N ILE A 4 3.44 -11.36 -1.57
CA ILE A 4 2.09 -11.05 -2.08
C ILE A 4 1.70 -12.08 -3.16
N ALA A 5 2.60 -12.32 -4.12
CA ALA A 5 2.36 -13.29 -5.20
C ALA A 5 2.15 -14.72 -4.70
N GLU A 6 2.83 -15.09 -3.60
CA GLU A 6 2.68 -16.41 -2.97
C GLU A 6 1.50 -16.48 -1.99
N GLY A 7 0.73 -15.41 -1.79
CA GLY A 7 -0.37 -15.38 -0.82
C GLY A 7 0.09 -15.49 0.65
N ARG A 8 1.35 -15.16 0.94
CA ARG A 8 1.99 -15.26 2.27
C ARG A 8 2.34 -13.88 2.86
N PHE A 9 1.65 -12.83 2.44
CA PHE A 9 1.88 -11.50 2.98
C PHE A 9 1.44 -11.48 4.46
N PRO A 10 2.27 -10.97 5.39
CA PRO A 10 1.95 -10.98 6.81
C PRO A 10 0.75 -10.07 7.11
N GLN A 11 -0.04 -10.44 8.12
CA GLN A 11 -1.18 -9.63 8.56
C GLN A 11 -0.77 -8.25 9.10
N SER A 12 0.45 -8.14 9.64
CA SER A 12 1.00 -6.91 10.20
C SER A 12 2.47 -6.76 9.83
N LEU A 13 2.88 -5.55 9.46
CA LEU A 13 4.27 -5.23 9.12
C LEU A 13 4.72 -3.95 9.82
N LEU A 14 5.80 -4.03 10.59
CA LEU A 14 6.47 -2.86 11.15
C LEU A 14 7.62 -2.44 10.23
N LEU A 15 7.50 -1.26 9.61
CA LEU A 15 8.56 -0.67 8.80
C LEU A 15 9.41 0.27 9.66
N TYR A 16 10.68 -0.07 9.85
CA TYR A 16 11.65 0.71 10.63
C TYR A 16 12.85 1.13 9.78
N GLY A 17 13.45 2.28 10.11
CA GLY A 17 14.63 2.81 9.42
C GLY A 17 14.68 4.34 9.41
N PRO A 18 15.73 4.95 8.82
CA PRO A 18 15.93 6.39 8.79
C PRO A 18 14.79 7.18 8.13
N ARG A 19 14.69 8.48 8.42
CA ARG A 19 13.77 9.38 7.71
C ARG A 19 14.16 9.44 6.23
N GLY A 20 13.18 9.42 5.33
CA GLY A 20 13.41 9.52 3.89
C GLY A 20 13.66 8.19 3.16
N VAL A 21 13.90 7.07 3.86
CA VAL A 21 14.13 5.74 3.23
C VAL A 21 12.92 5.15 2.47
N GLY A 22 11.76 5.83 2.49
CA GLY A 22 10.59 5.42 1.73
C GLY A 22 9.62 4.49 2.46
N LYS A 23 9.67 4.39 3.80
CA LYS A 23 8.75 3.53 4.60
C LYS A 23 7.27 3.73 4.26
N GLN A 24 6.81 4.99 4.25
CA GLN A 24 5.43 5.33 3.91
C GLN A 24 5.09 4.95 2.47
N ARG A 25 6.01 5.21 1.52
CA ARG A 25 5.83 4.83 0.11
C ARG A 25 5.72 3.33 -0.06
N LEU A 26 6.54 2.54 0.66
CA LEU A 26 6.46 1.08 0.65
C LEU A 26 5.12 0.57 1.21
N ALA A 27 4.63 1.16 2.30
CA ALA A 27 3.33 0.79 2.87
C ALA A 27 2.18 1.04 1.88
N ILE A 28 2.15 2.22 1.24
CA ILE A 28 1.14 2.57 0.22
C ILE A 28 1.25 1.65 -0.99
N TRP A 29 2.48 1.38 -1.45
CA TRP A 29 2.73 0.46 -2.56
C TRP A 29 2.23 -0.95 -2.27
N ALA A 30 2.47 -1.45 -1.05
CA ALA A 30 2.01 -2.77 -0.63
C ALA A 30 0.48 -2.84 -0.55
N ALA A 31 -0.17 -1.83 0.02
CA ALA A 31 -1.64 -1.74 0.05
C ALA A 31 -2.23 -1.72 -1.38
N ALA A 32 -1.68 -0.89 -2.27
CA ALA A 32 -2.10 -0.84 -3.66
C ALA A 32 -1.87 -2.16 -4.41
N ALA A 33 -0.82 -2.91 -4.05
CA ALA A 33 -0.52 -4.22 -4.64
C ALA A 33 -1.52 -5.30 -4.17
N LEU A 34 -1.90 -5.28 -2.89
CA LEU A 34 -2.86 -6.21 -2.32
C LEU A 34 -4.27 -6.03 -2.88
N ASP A 35 -4.71 -4.79 -3.12
CA ASP A 35 -6.03 -4.49 -3.71
C ASP A 35 -6.04 -4.44 -5.25
N CYS A 36 -4.90 -4.70 -5.88
CA CYS A 36 -4.76 -4.63 -7.34
C CYS A 36 -5.58 -5.71 -8.03
N ARG A 37 -6.29 -5.34 -9.10
CA ARG A 37 -7.08 -6.28 -9.94
C ARG A 37 -6.44 -6.61 -11.29
N GLY A 38 -5.20 -6.17 -11.52
CA GLY A 38 -4.43 -6.50 -12.72
C GLY A 38 -3.69 -7.83 -12.59
N ALA A 39 -3.44 -8.52 -13.70
CA ALA A 39 -3.02 -9.93 -13.72
C ALA A 39 -1.50 -10.17 -13.56
N GLU A 40 -0.63 -9.27 -14.02
CA GLU A 40 0.80 -9.63 -14.19
C GLU A 40 1.71 -9.12 -13.07
N THR A 41 1.62 -7.84 -12.72
CA THR A 41 2.52 -7.20 -11.76
C THR A 41 1.78 -6.20 -10.88
N PRO A 42 1.22 -6.64 -9.74
CA PRO A 42 0.62 -5.71 -8.79
C PRO A 42 1.69 -4.86 -8.09
N PRO A 43 1.45 -3.55 -7.89
CA PRO A 43 0.31 -2.78 -8.38
C PRO A 43 0.48 -2.40 -9.85
N CYS A 44 -0.55 -2.62 -10.68
CA CYS A 44 -0.48 -2.39 -12.12
C CYS A 44 -0.58 -0.91 -12.54
N GLY A 45 -0.98 -0.02 -11.64
CA GLY A 45 -1.11 1.42 -11.88
C GLY A 45 -2.30 1.84 -12.77
N ALA A 46 -2.83 0.96 -13.62
CA ALA A 46 -3.90 1.31 -14.58
C ALA A 46 -5.31 0.97 -14.10
N CYS A 47 -5.48 -0.06 -13.26
CA CYS A 47 -6.80 -0.48 -12.80
C CYS A 47 -7.43 0.57 -11.87
N ARG A 48 -8.77 0.53 -11.72
CA ARG A 48 -9.51 1.46 -10.85
C ARG A 48 -8.97 1.46 -9.41
N SER A 49 -8.68 0.28 -8.86
CA SER A 49 -8.13 0.13 -7.52
C SER A 49 -6.78 0.87 -7.38
N CYS A 50 -5.82 0.58 -8.26
CA CYS A 50 -4.51 1.25 -8.23
C CYS A 50 -4.60 2.76 -8.43
N ARG A 51 -5.51 3.26 -9.29
CA ARG A 51 -5.72 4.70 -9.48
C ARG A 51 -6.23 5.40 -8.21
N LEU A 52 -7.18 4.79 -7.51
CA LEU A 52 -7.67 5.30 -6.22
C LEU A 52 -6.60 5.20 -5.13
N ALA A 53 -5.88 4.09 -5.06
CA ALA A 53 -4.80 3.88 -4.10
C ALA A 53 -3.67 4.91 -4.27
N GLY A 54 -3.30 5.24 -5.52
CA GLY A 54 -2.31 6.27 -5.83
C GLY A 54 -2.71 7.69 -5.40
N ARG A 55 -4.00 7.94 -5.19
CA ARG A 55 -4.54 9.20 -4.67
C ARG A 55 -4.88 9.15 -3.18
N LEU A 56 -4.68 8.00 -2.51
CA LEU A 56 -5.13 7.73 -1.14
C LEU A 56 -6.66 7.86 -0.97
N GLU A 57 -7.41 7.49 -2.01
CA GLU A 57 -8.89 7.55 -2.06
C GLU A 57 -9.53 6.15 -2.11
N HIS A 58 -8.74 5.08 -2.02
CA HIS A 58 -9.28 3.72 -2.08
C HIS A 58 -10.08 3.41 -0.80
N PRO A 59 -11.33 2.95 -0.89
CA PRO A 59 -12.19 2.76 0.29
C PRO A 59 -11.65 1.72 1.27
N ASP A 60 -10.89 0.73 0.77
CA ASP A 60 -10.31 -0.34 1.60
C ASP A 60 -8.90 0.01 2.13
N ILE A 61 -8.31 1.15 1.73
CA ILE A 61 -6.99 1.59 2.20
C ILE A 61 -7.15 2.72 3.20
N HIS A 62 -7.02 2.39 4.48
CA HIS A 62 -7.23 3.34 5.57
C HIS A 62 -5.90 3.96 6.00
N TRP A 63 -5.81 5.29 5.96
CA TRP A 63 -4.61 6.03 6.35
C TRP A 63 -4.83 6.77 7.67
N PHE A 64 -4.17 6.32 8.73
CA PHE A 64 -4.25 6.93 10.06
C PHE A 64 -3.00 7.74 10.36
N PHE A 65 -3.20 8.97 10.83
CA PHE A 65 -2.13 9.83 11.32
C PHE A 65 -2.65 10.66 12.50
N PRO A 66 -1.77 11.00 13.45
CA PRO A 66 -2.16 11.85 14.57
C PRO A 66 -2.56 13.23 14.03
N LEU A 67 -3.81 13.63 14.28
CA LEU A 67 -4.23 15.01 14.15
C LEU A 67 -3.81 15.74 15.43
N ARG A 68 -3.13 16.88 15.28
CA ARG A 68 -2.95 17.78 16.43
C ARG A 68 -4.34 18.26 16.83
N ARG A 69 -4.74 17.97 18.07
CA ARG A 69 -5.91 18.64 18.66
C ARG A 69 -5.59 20.15 18.72
N PRO A 70 -6.51 21.03 18.28
CA PRO A 70 -6.32 22.48 18.41
C PRO A 70 -6.21 22.89 19.88
#